data_AF-A0A936YYG2-F1
#
_entry.id   AF-A0A936YYG2-F1
#
_cell.length_a   1.000
_cell.length_b   1.000
_cell.length_c   1.000
_cell.angle_alpha   90.00
_cell.angle_beta   90.00
_cell.angle_gamma   90.00
#
_symmetry.space_group_name_H-M   'P 1'
#
loop_
_entity.id
_entity.type
_entity.pdbx_description
1 polymer ?
#
loop_
_entity_poly.entity_id
_entity_poly.type
_entity_poly.pdbx_seq_one_letter_code
_entity_poly.pdbx_strand_id
1 'polypeptide(L)'
;MADVVESVRLMEQDEQEFIRRWQSFVGFVQQRLPADSGRIHKSLGDGLMLEFSDPQGCVRAALAMRAWFADSNERLPPEDRVQLRIGAHLADFVADEYDIYGTDVNLAARIASLAGPGEIVISAALRRHLGAQPAMVLQDLGSCHLKHVKEPVHAFRIGEAGQAPVMPVRRLATHSLRPTVAVLPFGMERPAAGGLTGEALADDIVAALADSDQLQVVSRLSTAPFVAGKASLDAVRRTLGAHYVLTGRARGAATRLSLYVELADAITGHVAWAQSFRGPLREADLGEGRLMREVVTALHSAVVSHELERSRDLALPALEGFTLLLSSIGVMHRLAAADLERARAMLEHLVDRGRGHPGPHAWLAHLHLLRLRQHGAGNDGMDADKARQHAESAMQCDAGAVAALAMHGQALLYASHDAEAADECYAQALSTRPDDPLTLVLQAELRALQGRGEVARELAARALAGGALAPMRYLYEGVGALAALVAGDLREAAASARRAVQRNPQYLPALRTLIVAQVLDGEVAEARRSTQRLAARRPVQASQVALQPLPACSRVADCFAEALQRAAAPPG
;
A
#
# COMPACT_ATOMS: atom_id res chain seq x y z
N MET A 1 7.17 -30.98 5.53
CA MET A 1 7.95 -29.75 5.73
C MET A 1 7.93 -29.40 7.21
N ALA A 2 9.09 -29.15 7.80
CA ALA A 2 9.23 -28.59 9.13
C ALA A 2 10.09 -27.32 9.04
N ASP A 3 9.77 -26.33 9.86
CA ASP A 3 10.42 -25.03 9.81
C ASP A 3 10.53 -24.42 11.21
N VAL A 4 11.64 -23.74 11.49
CA VAL A 4 11.86 -23.08 12.79
C VAL A 4 11.10 -21.75 12.82
N VAL A 5 10.37 -21.53 13.91
CA VAL A 5 9.71 -20.24 14.17
C VAL A 5 10.73 -19.23 14.68
N GLU A 6 10.75 -18.03 14.07
CA GLU A 6 11.62 -16.91 14.49
C GLU A 6 13.12 -17.22 14.47
N SER A 7 13.57 -18.05 13.53
CA SER A 7 15.00 -18.41 13.37
C SER A 7 15.94 -17.21 13.30
N VAL A 8 15.56 -16.14 12.59
CA VAL A 8 16.35 -14.89 12.49
C VAL A 8 16.57 -14.26 13.86
N ARG A 9 15.52 -14.16 14.69
CA ARG A 9 15.62 -13.61 16.05
C ARG A 9 16.53 -14.47 16.92
N LEU A 10 16.37 -15.79 16.85
CA LEU A 10 17.18 -16.74 17.62
C LEU A 10 18.66 -16.66 17.21
N MET A 11 18.93 -16.47 15.92
CA MET A 11 20.27 -16.33 15.38
C MET A 11 20.90 -14.97 15.71
N GLU A 12 20.12 -13.89 15.79
CA GLU A 12 20.58 -12.58 16.26
C GLU A 12 20.87 -12.54 17.77
N GLN A 13 20.16 -13.36 18.56
CA GLN A 13 20.37 -13.45 20.01
C GLN A 13 21.63 -14.23 20.36
N ASP A 14 21.80 -15.43 19.80
CA ASP A 14 22.99 -16.26 19.98
C ASP A 14 23.15 -17.21 18.78
N GLU A 15 23.89 -16.76 17.77
CA GLU A 15 24.13 -17.49 16.54
C GLU A 15 24.79 -18.86 16.79
N GLN A 16 25.76 -18.94 17.70
CA GLN A 16 26.51 -20.16 17.95
C GLN A 16 25.65 -21.21 18.64
N GLU A 17 24.89 -20.80 19.66
CA GLU A 17 24.00 -21.70 20.38
C GLU A 17 22.83 -22.17 19.51
N PHE A 18 22.27 -21.29 18.68
CA PHE A 18 21.23 -21.65 17.72
C PHE A 18 21.73 -22.71 16.72
N ILE A 19 22.89 -22.48 16.09
CA ILE A 19 23.48 -23.42 15.12
C ILE A 19 23.76 -24.77 15.79
N ARG A 20 24.33 -24.79 17.00
CA ARG A 20 24.65 -26.02 17.74
C ARG A 20 23.39 -26.84 18.04
N ARG A 21 22.32 -26.18 18.49
CA ARG A 21 21.02 -26.83 18.79
C ARG A 21 20.36 -27.34 17.52
N TRP A 22 20.38 -26.54 16.45
CA TRP A 22 19.85 -26.94 15.15
C TRP A 22 20.58 -28.16 14.58
N GLN A 23 21.91 -28.19 14.61
CA GLN A 23 22.70 -29.34 14.18
C GLN A 23 22.41 -30.59 15.02
N SER A 24 22.27 -30.43 16.34
CA SER A 24 21.90 -31.54 17.24
C SER A 24 20.51 -32.10 16.92
N PHE A 25 19.56 -31.21 16.60
CA PHE A 25 18.22 -31.60 16.15
C PHE A 25 18.26 -32.36 14.82
N VAL A 26 18.98 -31.83 13.82
CA VAL A 26 19.11 -32.49 12.51
C VAL A 26 19.75 -33.88 12.66
N GLY A 27 20.77 -34.02 13.51
CA GLY A 27 21.36 -35.33 13.84
C GLY A 27 20.37 -36.29 14.51
N PHE A 28 19.53 -35.80 15.43
CA PHE A 28 18.43 -36.60 16.00
C PHE A 28 17.45 -37.06 14.92
N VAL A 29 17.03 -36.18 14.02
CA VAL A 29 16.10 -36.53 12.93
C VAL A 29 16.72 -37.60 12.03
N GLN A 30 17.98 -37.45 11.64
CA GLN A 30 18.69 -38.45 10.82
C GLN A 30 18.75 -39.83 11.47
N GLN A 31 18.94 -39.91 12.79
CA GLN A 31 18.97 -41.19 13.53
C GLN A 31 17.57 -41.78 13.76
N ARG A 32 16.53 -40.93 13.81
CA ARG A 32 15.17 -41.33 14.15
C ARG A 32 14.34 -41.76 12.93
N LEU A 33 14.69 -41.30 11.73
CA LEU A 33 14.06 -41.73 10.50
C LEU A 33 14.45 -43.19 10.18
N PRO A 34 13.49 -44.12 10.04
CA PRO A 34 13.81 -45.46 9.56
C PRO A 34 14.30 -45.38 8.11
N ALA A 35 15.40 -46.08 7.80
CA ALA A 35 16.01 -46.08 6.46
C ALA A 35 15.01 -46.45 5.34
N ASP A 36 13.99 -47.26 5.66
CA ASP A 36 13.03 -47.79 4.68
C ASP A 36 11.69 -47.03 4.65
N SER A 37 11.53 -45.96 5.44
CA SER A 37 10.22 -45.28 5.55
C SER A 37 10.25 -43.76 5.62
N GLY A 38 11.41 -43.12 5.79
CA GLY A 38 11.51 -41.67 5.68
C GLY A 38 12.91 -41.19 5.35
N ARG A 39 13.00 -40.14 4.53
CA ARG A 39 14.27 -39.57 4.04
C ARG A 39 14.25 -38.05 4.13
N ILE A 40 15.38 -37.45 4.49
CA ILE A 40 15.58 -35.99 4.40
C ILE A 40 16.08 -35.68 2.99
N HIS A 41 15.34 -34.86 2.24
CA HIS A 41 15.77 -34.43 0.90
C HIS A 41 16.59 -33.15 0.93
N LYS A 42 16.16 -32.16 1.73
CA LYS A 42 16.78 -30.84 1.73
C LYS A 42 16.71 -30.18 3.10
N SER A 43 17.84 -29.62 3.51
CA SER A 43 17.91 -28.62 4.56
C SER A 43 17.83 -27.24 3.90
N LEU A 44 16.83 -26.45 4.27
CA LEU A 44 16.58 -25.10 3.75
C LEU A 44 17.12 -24.05 4.72
N GLY A 45 18.35 -24.25 5.22
CA GLY A 45 18.88 -23.47 6.33
C GLY A 45 18.26 -23.91 7.65
N ASP A 46 17.14 -23.30 8.03
CA ASP A 46 16.36 -23.51 9.26
C ASP A 46 15.07 -24.34 9.05
N GLY A 47 14.87 -24.87 7.83
CA GLY A 47 13.78 -25.78 7.50
C GLY A 47 14.25 -27.16 7.04
N LEU A 48 13.39 -28.18 7.20
CA LEU A 48 13.60 -29.55 6.73
C LEU A 48 12.47 -30.00 5.81
N MET A 49 12.84 -30.50 4.63
CA MET A 49 11.94 -31.27 3.77
C MET A 49 12.20 -32.76 3.95
N LEU A 50 11.15 -33.48 4.33
CA LEU A 50 11.17 -34.91 4.59
C LEU A 50 10.12 -35.61 3.73
N GLU A 51 10.49 -36.75 3.14
CA GLU A 51 9.57 -37.67 2.49
C GLU A 51 9.34 -38.91 3.35
N PHE A 52 8.18 -39.55 3.16
CA PHE A 52 7.84 -40.81 3.82
C PHE A 52 7.03 -41.70 2.89
N SER A 53 7.36 -42.99 2.84
CA SER A 53 6.58 -44.00 2.11
C SER A 53 5.36 -44.50 2.90
N ASP A 54 5.38 -44.34 4.24
CA ASP A 54 4.29 -44.66 5.15
C ASP A 54 3.65 -43.38 5.73
N PRO A 55 2.37 -43.09 5.44
CA PRO A 55 1.62 -41.97 6.03
C PRO A 55 1.65 -41.95 7.57
N GLN A 56 1.64 -43.11 8.22
CA GLN A 56 1.70 -43.17 9.68
C GLN A 56 3.10 -42.87 10.19
N GLY A 57 4.13 -43.32 9.47
CA GLY A 57 5.53 -43.00 9.71
C GLY A 57 5.79 -41.49 9.68
N CYS A 58 5.20 -40.79 8.72
CA CYS A 58 5.27 -39.33 8.63
C CYS A 58 4.77 -38.65 9.91
N VAL A 59 3.59 -39.05 10.40
CA VAL A 59 3.00 -38.46 11.61
C VAL A 59 3.79 -38.83 12.88
N ARG A 60 4.26 -40.08 13.00
CA ARG A 60 5.11 -40.50 14.12
C ARG A 60 6.40 -39.69 14.18
N ALA A 61 7.03 -39.43 13.03
CA ALA A 61 8.22 -38.60 12.95
C ALA A 61 7.94 -37.15 13.35
N ALA A 62 6.85 -36.56 12.86
CA ALA A 62 6.45 -35.20 13.23
C ALA A 62 6.21 -35.05 14.75
N LEU A 63 5.55 -36.04 15.37
CA LEU A 63 5.33 -36.07 16.83
C LEU A 63 6.65 -36.20 17.60
N ALA A 64 7.58 -37.03 17.13
CA ALA A 64 8.91 -37.18 17.75
C ALA A 64 9.74 -35.89 17.64
N MET A 65 9.68 -35.20 16.50
CA MET A 65 10.34 -33.90 16.31
C MET A 65 9.79 -32.84 17.27
N ARG A 66 8.46 -32.78 17.43
CA ARG A 66 7.81 -31.89 18.41
C ARG A 66 8.24 -32.22 19.85
N ALA A 67 8.29 -33.49 20.21
CA ALA A 67 8.71 -33.93 21.56
C ALA A 67 10.17 -33.54 21.87
N TRP A 68 11.08 -33.70 20.90
CA TRP A 68 12.48 -33.30 21.07
C TRP A 68 12.64 -31.82 21.41
N PHE A 69 11.87 -30.94 20.75
CA PHE A 69 11.88 -29.52 21.07
C PHE A 69 11.15 -29.21 22.38
N ALA A 70 10.10 -29.94 22.74
CA ALA A 70 9.46 -29.79 24.05
C ALA A 70 10.44 -30.09 25.19
N ASP A 71 11.17 -31.21 25.10
CA ASP A 71 12.16 -31.63 26.11
C ASP A 71 13.36 -30.66 26.17
N SER A 72 13.88 -30.24 25.02
CA SER A 72 15.03 -29.31 24.98
C SER A 72 14.67 -27.89 25.43
N ASN A 73 13.40 -27.49 25.35
CA ASN A 73 12.93 -26.18 25.78
C ASN A 73 12.51 -26.11 27.26
N GLU A 74 12.38 -27.25 27.94
CA GLU A 74 11.86 -27.32 29.32
C GLU A 74 12.66 -26.45 30.30
N ARG A 75 13.98 -26.35 30.08
CA ARG A 75 14.92 -25.62 30.95
C ARG A 75 15.24 -24.20 30.47
N LEU A 76 14.55 -23.73 29.44
CA LEU A 76 14.82 -22.45 28.79
C LEU A 76 13.71 -21.43 29.05
N PRO A 77 14.06 -20.16 29.23
CA PRO A 77 13.07 -19.09 29.28
C PRO A 77 12.37 -18.96 27.92
N PRO A 78 11.10 -18.51 27.86
CA PRO A 78 10.29 -18.50 26.65
C PRO A 78 10.97 -17.90 25.40
N GLU A 79 11.76 -16.85 25.58
CA GLU A 79 12.53 -16.15 24.55
C GLU A 79 13.60 -17.01 23.87
N ASP A 80 14.20 -17.97 24.58
CA ASP A 80 15.28 -18.83 24.07
C ASP A 80 14.76 -20.18 23.54
N ARG A 81 13.43 -20.39 23.57
CA ARG A 81 12.81 -21.63 23.11
C ARG A 81 12.81 -21.70 21.59
N VAL A 82 13.29 -22.82 21.06
CA VAL A 82 13.23 -23.10 19.62
C VAL A 82 11.97 -23.91 19.37
N GLN A 83 11.06 -23.40 18.55
CA GLN A 83 9.82 -24.09 18.23
C GLN A 83 9.74 -24.41 16.74
N LEU A 84 9.20 -25.58 16.42
CA LEU A 84 8.91 -25.97 15.05
C LEU A 84 7.46 -25.73 14.71
N ARG A 85 7.21 -25.36 13.46
CA ARG A 85 5.93 -25.56 12.79
C ARG A 85 6.08 -26.67 11.76
N ILE A 86 5.13 -27.60 11.73
CA ILE A 86 5.21 -28.78 10.86
C ILE A 86 3.95 -28.91 10.02
N GLY A 87 4.14 -29.12 8.72
CA GLY A 87 3.08 -29.40 7.75
C GLY A 87 3.33 -30.69 6.99
N ALA A 88 2.29 -31.52 6.88
CA ALA A 88 2.34 -32.77 6.15
C ALA A 88 1.17 -32.93 5.16
N HIS A 89 1.49 -33.47 3.99
CA HIS A 89 0.56 -33.68 2.89
C HIS A 89 0.86 -35.02 2.22
N LEU A 90 -0.18 -35.67 1.70
CA LEU A 90 -0.05 -36.88 0.90
C LEU A 90 -0.21 -36.51 -0.58
N ALA A 91 0.82 -36.75 -1.39
CA ALA A 91 0.83 -36.49 -2.82
C ALA A 91 1.66 -37.54 -3.55
N ASP A 92 1.40 -37.68 -4.85
CA ASP A 92 2.30 -38.39 -5.76
C ASP A 92 3.47 -37.46 -6.12
N PHE A 93 4.68 -37.98 -6.02
CA PHE A 93 5.89 -37.24 -6.35
C PHE A 93 6.97 -38.17 -6.88
N VAL A 94 7.95 -37.58 -7.57
CA VAL A 94 9.18 -38.25 -8.00
C VAL A 94 10.33 -37.58 -7.24
N ALA A 95 11.17 -38.38 -6.61
CA ALA A 95 12.31 -37.91 -5.85
C ALA A 95 13.62 -38.40 -6.47
N ASP A 96 14.65 -37.55 -6.48
CA ASP A 96 16.03 -37.94 -6.79
C ASP A 96 16.95 -37.70 -5.58
N GLU A 97 18.27 -37.78 -5.73
CA GLU A 97 19.21 -37.57 -4.62
C GLU A 97 19.21 -36.12 -4.08
N TYR A 98 18.66 -35.15 -4.83
CA TYR A 98 18.78 -33.71 -4.57
C TYR A 98 17.45 -33.00 -4.30
N ASP A 99 16.32 -33.43 -4.89
CA ASP A 99 15.03 -32.76 -4.74
C ASP A 99 13.80 -33.66 -4.92
N ILE A 100 12.64 -33.12 -4.56
CA ILE A 100 11.31 -33.74 -4.74
C ILE A 100 10.53 -32.95 -5.78
N TYR A 101 10.00 -33.63 -6.79
CA TYR A 101 9.25 -33.04 -7.89
C TYR A 101 7.82 -33.59 -7.95
N GLY A 102 6.86 -32.70 -8.19
CA GLY A 102 5.46 -33.06 -8.33
C GLY A 102 4.57 -31.84 -8.17
N THR A 103 3.37 -31.91 -8.76
CA THR A 103 2.40 -30.80 -8.79
C THR A 103 2.06 -30.30 -7.38
N ASP A 104 2.00 -31.22 -6.42
CA ASP A 104 1.55 -30.94 -5.05
C ASP A 104 2.68 -30.95 -4.00
N VAL A 105 3.96 -31.07 -4.40
CA VAL A 105 5.09 -31.14 -3.45
C VAL A 105 5.19 -29.88 -2.58
N ASN A 106 4.97 -28.72 -3.20
CA ASN A 106 5.00 -27.44 -2.49
C ASN A 106 3.79 -27.23 -1.56
N LEU A 107 2.75 -28.05 -1.67
CA LEU A 107 1.57 -27.96 -0.82
C LEU A 107 1.89 -28.32 0.64
N ALA A 108 2.83 -29.24 0.89
CA ALA A 108 3.28 -29.59 2.25
C ALA A 108 3.91 -28.38 2.97
N ALA A 109 4.71 -27.57 2.26
CA ALA A 109 5.27 -26.34 2.81
C ALA A 109 4.19 -25.28 3.07
N ARG A 110 3.15 -25.21 2.24
CA ARG A 110 2.01 -24.32 2.48
C ARG A 110 1.13 -24.78 3.64
N ILE A 111 0.94 -26.08 3.82
CA ILE A 111 0.26 -26.62 4.99
C ILE A 111 1.07 -26.32 6.26
N ALA A 112 2.41 -26.36 6.20
CA ALA A 112 3.25 -25.97 7.34
C ALA A 112 3.05 -24.50 7.74
N SER A 113 2.67 -23.62 6.79
CA SER A 113 2.38 -22.22 7.10
C SER A 113 1.07 -22.01 7.87
N LEU A 114 0.21 -23.02 7.93
CA LEU A 114 -0.99 -23.02 8.79
C LEU A 114 -0.67 -23.37 10.24
N ALA A 115 0.49 -24.00 10.49
CA ALA A 115 0.90 -24.42 11.82
C ALA A 115 1.55 -23.25 12.58
N GLY A 116 1.06 -23.00 13.79
CA GLY A 116 1.72 -22.12 14.75
C GLY A 116 2.93 -22.77 15.44
N PRO A 117 3.54 -22.05 16.40
CA PRO A 117 4.70 -22.54 17.14
C PRO A 117 4.39 -23.83 17.91
N GLY A 118 5.16 -24.90 17.64
CA GLY A 118 4.96 -26.23 18.22
C GLY A 118 3.85 -27.05 17.59
N GLU A 119 3.18 -26.55 16.54
CA GLU A 119 2.00 -27.20 15.96
C GLU A 119 2.35 -28.10 14.77
N ILE A 120 1.48 -29.09 14.58
CA ILE A 120 1.52 -30.02 13.45
C ILE A 120 0.17 -29.94 12.73
N VAL A 121 0.19 -29.57 11.45
CA VAL A 121 -1.00 -29.51 10.59
C VAL A 121 -0.88 -30.50 9.44
N ILE A 122 -1.98 -31.21 9.15
CA ILE A 122 -2.06 -32.21 8.09
C ILE A 122 -3.22 -31.91 7.13
N SER A 123 -3.08 -32.30 5.87
CA SER A 123 -4.19 -32.22 4.91
C SER A 123 -5.26 -33.27 5.16
N ALA A 124 -6.47 -33.03 4.64
CA ALA A 124 -7.53 -34.02 4.60
C ALA A 124 -7.14 -35.29 3.81
N ALA A 125 -6.29 -35.16 2.80
CA ALA A 125 -5.77 -36.29 2.03
C ALA A 125 -4.92 -37.22 2.91
N LEU A 126 -4.02 -36.64 3.71
CA LEU A 126 -3.22 -37.40 4.66
C LEU A 126 -4.10 -37.98 5.78
N ARG A 127 -5.00 -37.17 6.36
CA ARG A 127 -5.95 -37.59 7.40
C ARG A 127 -6.76 -38.83 6.99
N ARG A 128 -7.23 -38.90 5.73
CA ARG A 128 -7.99 -40.05 5.21
C ARG A 128 -7.22 -41.37 5.30
N HIS A 129 -5.89 -41.33 5.20
CA HIS A 129 -5.03 -42.53 5.21
C HIS A 129 -4.52 -42.92 6.60
N LEU A 130 -4.71 -42.08 7.62
CA LEU A 130 -4.26 -42.37 8.99
C LEU A 130 -5.18 -43.32 9.76
N GLY A 131 -6.40 -43.56 9.27
CA GLY A 131 -7.42 -44.38 9.94
C GLY A 131 -7.93 -43.76 11.25
N ALA A 132 -8.82 -44.49 11.96
CA ALA A 132 -9.25 -44.09 13.30
C ALA A 132 -8.20 -44.54 14.33
N GLN A 133 -7.35 -43.62 14.80
CA GLN A 133 -6.39 -43.88 15.87
C GLN A 133 -6.89 -43.27 17.18
N PRO A 134 -7.21 -44.08 18.22
CA PRO A 134 -7.79 -43.58 19.47
C PRO A 134 -6.89 -42.60 20.25
N ALA A 135 -5.58 -42.65 20.02
CA ALA A 135 -4.58 -41.86 20.76
C ALA A 135 -4.23 -40.52 20.09
N MET A 136 -4.81 -40.19 18.93
CA MET A 136 -4.49 -38.97 18.17
C MET A 136 -5.71 -38.06 18.10
N VAL A 137 -5.71 -36.98 18.88
CA VAL A 137 -6.72 -35.93 18.78
C VAL A 137 -6.47 -35.11 17.51
N LEU A 138 -7.49 -35.04 16.65
CA LEU A 138 -7.48 -34.24 15.43
C LEU A 138 -8.52 -33.14 15.55
N GLN A 139 -8.08 -31.88 15.51
CA GLN A 139 -8.98 -30.74 15.40
C GLN A 139 -9.16 -30.36 13.94
N ASP A 140 -10.41 -30.25 13.52
CA ASP A 140 -10.76 -29.76 12.19
C ASP A 140 -10.51 -28.25 12.08
N LEU A 141 -9.71 -27.83 11.08
CA LEU A 141 -9.46 -26.42 10.75
C LEU A 141 -10.34 -25.92 9.60
N GLY A 142 -11.14 -26.79 8.99
CA GLY A 142 -11.98 -26.50 7.83
C GLY A 142 -11.19 -26.27 6.55
N SER A 143 -11.85 -25.64 5.58
CA SER A 143 -11.29 -25.26 4.27
C SER A 143 -10.32 -24.08 4.39
N CYS A 144 -9.02 -24.33 4.23
CA CYS A 144 -7.96 -23.33 4.31
C CYS A 144 -7.51 -22.89 2.89
N HIS A 145 -7.46 -21.58 2.65
CA HIS A 145 -6.96 -21.04 1.39
C HIS A 145 -5.46 -20.79 1.47
N LEU A 146 -4.69 -21.40 0.55
CA LEU A 146 -3.22 -21.38 0.57
C LEU A 146 -2.67 -20.61 -0.62
N LYS A 147 -1.52 -19.93 -0.43
CA LYS A 147 -0.87 -19.14 -1.48
C LYS A 147 -0.62 -20.00 -2.74
N HIS A 148 -1.12 -19.53 -3.89
CA HIS A 148 -1.00 -20.16 -5.22
C HIS A 148 -1.66 -21.55 -5.36
N VAL A 149 -2.58 -21.91 -4.45
CA VAL A 149 -3.43 -23.10 -4.59
C VAL A 149 -4.82 -22.63 -5.00
N LYS A 150 -5.31 -23.11 -6.15
CA LYS A 150 -6.60 -22.65 -6.72
C LYS A 150 -7.79 -23.05 -5.85
N GLU A 151 -7.79 -24.30 -5.36
CA GLU A 151 -8.86 -24.85 -4.54
C GLU A 151 -8.49 -24.80 -3.04
N PRO A 152 -9.45 -24.52 -2.15
CA PRO A 152 -9.20 -24.54 -0.72
C PRO A 152 -8.87 -25.96 -0.24
N VAL A 153 -7.89 -26.06 0.65
CA VAL A 153 -7.40 -27.33 1.20
C VAL A 153 -7.95 -27.50 2.61
N HIS A 154 -8.74 -28.55 2.80
CA HIS A 154 -9.24 -28.91 4.13
C HIS A 154 -8.09 -29.47 4.98
N ALA A 155 -7.87 -28.91 6.17
CA ALA A 155 -6.75 -29.26 7.04
C ALA A 155 -7.18 -29.62 8.48
N PHE A 156 -6.31 -30.34 9.19
CA PHE A 156 -6.49 -30.77 10.57
C PHE A 156 -5.23 -30.49 11.40
N ARG A 157 -5.39 -30.09 12.66
CA ARG A 157 -4.30 -29.95 13.64
C ARG A 157 -4.20 -31.22 14.49
N ILE A 158 -2.97 -31.71 14.73
CA ILE A 158 -2.69 -32.87 15.59
C ILE A 158 -2.38 -32.44 17.03
N GLY A 159 -3.24 -32.82 17.98
CA GLY A 159 -3.09 -32.58 19.43
C GLY A 159 -4.31 -31.93 20.08
N GLU A 160 -4.24 -31.71 21.40
CA GLU A 160 -5.23 -30.90 22.12
C GLU A 160 -5.25 -29.47 21.60
N ALA A 161 -6.36 -28.77 21.84
CA ALA A 161 -6.44 -27.36 21.48
C ALA A 161 -5.41 -26.57 22.31
N GLY A 162 -4.22 -26.33 21.75
CA GLY A 162 -3.28 -25.39 22.34
C GLY A 162 -3.98 -24.05 22.55
N GLN A 163 -3.52 -23.23 23.52
CA GLN A 163 -3.80 -21.80 23.52
C GLN A 163 -3.57 -21.34 22.10
N ALA A 164 -4.67 -21.01 21.41
CA ALA A 164 -4.62 -20.76 19.99
C ALA A 164 -3.45 -19.80 19.77
N PRO A 165 -2.56 -20.04 18.79
CA PRO A 165 -1.86 -18.92 18.25
C PRO A 165 -2.99 -17.96 17.86
N VAL A 166 -3.10 -16.86 18.59
CA VAL A 166 -3.75 -15.67 18.07
C VAL A 166 -2.78 -15.15 17.01
N MET A 167 -2.59 -15.91 15.95
CA MET A 167 -2.89 -15.29 14.68
C MET A 167 -4.40 -15.25 14.68
N PRO A 168 -5.00 -14.07 14.89
CA PRO A 168 -6.25 -13.92 14.22
C PRO A 168 -5.86 -14.23 12.76
N VAL A 169 -6.37 -15.33 12.20
CA VAL A 169 -7.12 -15.10 10.98
C VAL A 169 -8.11 -14.04 11.45
N ARG A 170 -7.69 -12.78 11.33
CA ARG A 170 -8.60 -11.70 11.20
C ARG A 170 -9.25 -12.19 9.93
N ARG A 171 -10.38 -12.92 10.07
CA ARG A 171 -11.47 -12.74 9.13
C ARG A 171 -11.39 -11.26 8.89
N LEU A 172 -11.00 -10.87 7.69
CA LEU A 172 -11.04 -9.49 7.30
C LEU A 172 -12.51 -9.07 7.55
N ALA A 173 -12.86 -8.67 8.78
CA ALA A 173 -13.24 -7.29 9.01
C ALA A 173 -12.09 -6.58 8.35
N THR A 174 -12.30 -6.28 7.07
CA THR A 174 -11.44 -5.53 6.18
C THR A 174 -10.44 -4.79 7.04
N HIS A 175 -9.17 -5.22 7.06
CA HIS A 175 -8.13 -4.40 7.70
C HIS A 175 -8.29 -3.08 6.97
N SER A 176 -8.93 -2.11 7.63
CA SER A 176 -9.27 -0.87 6.99
C SER A 176 -7.95 -0.34 6.45
N LEU A 177 -7.87 -0.15 5.13
CA LEU A 177 -6.70 0.47 4.53
C LEU A 177 -6.66 1.98 4.81
N ARG A 178 -7.55 2.44 5.71
CA ARG A 178 -7.65 3.78 6.24
C ARG A 178 -7.42 3.73 7.75
N PRO A 179 -6.43 4.46 8.29
CA PRO A 179 -6.30 4.58 9.73
C PRO A 179 -7.50 5.35 10.29
N THR A 180 -7.91 4.94 11.49
CA THR A 180 -9.00 5.55 12.24
C THR A 180 -8.49 6.72 13.08
N VAL A 181 -9.10 7.90 12.91
CA VAL A 181 -8.81 9.12 13.65
C VAL A 181 -9.96 9.45 14.60
N ALA A 182 -9.67 9.64 15.87
CA ALA A 182 -10.62 10.21 16.83
C ALA A 182 -10.37 11.72 16.96
N VAL A 183 -11.39 12.53 16.72
CA VAL A 183 -11.33 13.98 16.95
C VAL A 183 -11.99 14.27 18.29
N LEU A 184 -11.22 14.79 19.24
CA LEU A 184 -11.74 15.17 20.55
C LEU A 184 -12.22 16.63 20.55
N PRO A 185 -13.19 16.98 21.42
CA PRO A 185 -13.60 18.37 21.60
C PRO A 185 -12.41 19.29 21.90
N PHE A 186 -12.33 20.39 21.18
CA PHE A 186 -11.23 21.35 21.31
C PHE A 186 -11.34 22.15 22.60
N GLY A 187 -10.20 22.42 23.25
CA GLY A 187 -10.17 23.32 24.40
C GLY A 187 -10.42 24.77 23.97
N MET A 188 -11.29 25.50 24.68
CA MET A 188 -11.54 26.92 24.43
C MET A 188 -10.79 27.77 25.46
N GLU A 189 -9.85 28.63 25.04
CA GLU A 189 -9.14 29.53 25.96
C GLU A 189 -10.04 30.65 26.50
N ARG A 190 -11.02 31.08 25.69
CA ARG A 190 -12.06 32.04 26.05
C ARG A 190 -13.37 31.64 25.37
N PRO A 191 -14.53 31.92 25.97
CA PRO A 191 -15.81 31.80 25.29
C PRO A 191 -15.77 32.64 24.01
N ALA A 192 -15.95 32.00 22.86
CA ALA A 192 -15.95 32.70 21.57
C ALA A 192 -17.27 33.46 21.39
N ALA A 193 -17.22 34.64 20.77
CA ALA A 193 -18.43 35.34 20.33
C ALA A 193 -19.16 34.48 19.28
N GLY A 194 -20.50 34.47 19.31
CA GLY A 194 -21.31 33.74 18.33
C GLY A 194 -21.61 32.28 18.64
N GLY A 195 -21.29 31.77 19.84
CA GLY A 195 -21.70 30.42 20.26
C GLY A 195 -20.79 29.27 19.77
N LEU A 196 -19.64 29.58 19.16
CA LEU A 196 -18.65 28.59 18.75
C LEU A 196 -18.11 27.82 19.98
N THR A 197 -18.29 26.50 19.96
CA THR A 197 -17.79 25.58 20.99
C THR A 197 -16.68 24.69 20.42
N GLY A 198 -15.87 24.13 21.31
CA GLY A 198 -14.87 23.13 20.91
C GLY A 198 -15.47 21.84 20.37
N GLU A 199 -16.72 21.53 20.77
CA GLU A 199 -17.51 20.43 20.21
C GLU A 199 -17.92 20.73 18.77
N ALA A 200 -18.41 21.94 18.48
CA ALA A 200 -18.76 22.35 17.12
C ALA A 200 -17.56 22.28 16.17
N LEU A 201 -16.37 22.73 16.62
CA LEU A 201 -15.14 22.62 15.83
C LEU A 201 -14.74 21.17 15.56
N ALA A 202 -14.89 20.29 16.57
CA ALA A 202 -14.62 18.87 16.38
C ALA A 202 -15.62 18.26 15.39
N ASP A 203 -16.90 18.62 15.50
CA ASP A 203 -17.97 18.16 14.61
C ASP A 203 -17.74 18.57 13.16
N ASP A 204 -17.29 19.81 12.92
CA ASP A 204 -16.97 20.28 11.56
C ASP A 204 -15.78 19.52 10.95
N ILE A 205 -14.75 19.21 11.74
CA ILE A 205 -13.61 18.40 11.28
C ILE A 205 -14.07 16.96 11.01
N VAL A 206 -14.90 16.39 11.89
CA VAL A 206 -15.47 15.05 11.69
C VAL A 206 -16.30 15.00 10.41
N ALA A 207 -17.14 16.01 10.17
CA ALA A 207 -17.95 16.12 8.96
C ALA A 207 -17.06 16.24 7.70
N ALA A 208 -16.01 17.07 7.75
CA ALA A 208 -15.07 17.22 6.64
C ALA A 208 -14.23 15.95 6.38
N LEU A 209 -13.97 15.13 7.41
CA LEU A 209 -13.28 13.84 7.27
C LEU A 209 -14.21 12.68 6.90
N ALA A 210 -15.53 12.83 7.02
CA ALA A 210 -16.48 11.73 6.81
C ALA A 210 -16.48 11.21 5.36
N ASP A 211 -16.23 12.08 4.38
CA ASP A 211 -16.12 11.72 2.96
C ASP A 211 -14.70 11.30 2.54
N SER A 212 -13.77 11.21 3.50
CA SER A 212 -12.38 10.86 3.21
C SER A 212 -12.20 9.44 2.70
N ASP A 213 -11.45 9.29 1.62
CA ASP A 213 -11.10 7.99 1.03
C ASP A 213 -9.84 7.34 1.65
N GLN A 214 -9.12 8.09 2.49
CA GLN A 214 -7.86 7.67 3.10
C GLN A 214 -7.92 7.54 4.61
N LEU A 215 -8.81 8.26 5.29
CA LEU A 215 -8.96 8.21 6.73
C LEU A 215 -10.35 7.70 7.09
N GLN A 216 -10.45 7.01 8.21
CA GLN A 216 -11.73 6.77 8.88
C GLN A 216 -11.81 7.70 10.07
N VAL A 217 -12.99 8.27 10.32
CA VAL A 217 -13.19 9.15 11.47
C VAL A 217 -14.20 8.53 12.45
N VAL A 218 -13.91 8.64 13.74
CA VAL A 218 -14.82 8.18 14.79
C VAL A 218 -15.99 9.16 14.91
N SER A 219 -17.21 8.63 15.01
CA SER A 219 -18.41 9.44 15.24
C SER A 219 -18.28 10.30 16.49
N ARG A 220 -18.74 11.55 16.39
CA ARG A 220 -18.78 12.51 17.49
C ARG A 220 -19.44 11.97 18.77
N LEU A 221 -20.47 11.13 18.63
CA LEU A 221 -21.20 10.58 19.77
C LEU A 221 -20.32 9.64 20.61
N SER A 222 -19.34 9.01 19.97
CA SER A 222 -18.40 8.10 20.63
C SER A 222 -17.19 8.85 21.21
N THR A 223 -16.83 10.02 20.68
CA THR A 223 -15.72 10.85 21.22
C THR A 223 -16.17 11.80 22.33
N ALA A 224 -17.46 12.13 22.42
CA ALA A 224 -18.01 13.04 23.43
C ALA A 224 -17.61 12.74 24.90
N PRO A 225 -17.51 11.48 25.36
CA PRO A 225 -17.08 11.18 26.74
C PRO A 225 -15.60 11.52 27.02
N PHE A 226 -14.79 11.73 25.99
CA PHE A 226 -13.34 11.91 26.09
C PHE A 226 -12.96 13.39 26.02
N VAL A 227 -12.61 13.96 27.17
CA VAL A 227 -12.17 15.36 27.27
C VAL A 227 -10.66 15.46 27.08
N ALA A 228 -10.22 16.33 26.17
CA ALA A 228 -8.81 16.62 25.93
C ALA A 228 -8.08 17.00 27.24
N GLY A 229 -6.92 16.38 27.49
CA GLY A 229 -6.11 16.57 28.70
C GLY A 229 -6.58 15.80 29.95
N LYS A 230 -7.74 15.12 29.90
CA LYS A 230 -8.22 14.23 30.98
C LYS A 230 -8.29 12.77 30.55
N ALA A 231 -8.61 12.52 29.28
CA ALA A 231 -8.61 11.18 28.71
C ALA A 231 -7.19 10.68 28.46
N SER A 232 -6.88 9.43 28.83
CA SER A 232 -5.63 8.79 28.41
C SER A 232 -5.76 8.30 26.96
N LEU A 233 -4.68 8.46 26.18
CA LEU A 233 -4.64 8.00 24.77
C LEU A 233 -4.93 6.48 24.67
N ASP A 234 -4.46 5.71 25.64
CA ASP A 234 -4.70 4.27 25.71
C ASP A 234 -6.18 3.92 25.95
N ALA A 235 -6.93 4.73 26.71
CA ALA A 235 -8.38 4.58 26.83
C ALA A 235 -9.10 4.89 25.52
N VAL A 236 -8.74 5.99 24.85
CA VAL A 236 -9.28 6.37 23.53
C VAL A 236 -9.03 5.26 22.51
N ARG A 237 -7.80 4.72 22.46
CA ARG A 237 -7.43 3.61 21.57
C ARG A 237 -8.25 2.35 21.85
N ARG A 238 -8.31 1.89 23.11
CA ARG A 238 -9.01 0.65 23.46
C ARG A 238 -10.52 0.74 23.24
N THR A 239 -11.13 1.88 23.54
CA THR A 239 -12.58 2.06 23.43
C THR A 239 -13.02 2.36 22.00
N LEU A 240 -12.25 3.15 21.25
CA LEU A 240 -12.67 3.65 19.93
C LEU A 240 -11.93 2.99 18.76
N GLY A 241 -10.89 2.20 19.02
CA GLY A 241 -10.05 1.62 17.97
C GLY A 241 -9.28 2.68 17.16
N ALA A 242 -9.11 3.88 17.72
CA ALA A 242 -8.42 4.97 17.05
C ALA A 242 -6.91 4.70 16.98
N HIS A 243 -6.33 4.87 15.79
CA HIS A 243 -4.88 4.82 15.57
C HIS A 243 -4.26 6.19 15.85
N TYR A 244 -5.05 7.25 15.62
CA TYR A 244 -4.65 8.63 15.83
C TYR A 244 -5.70 9.38 16.65
N VAL A 245 -5.23 10.32 17.47
CA VAL A 245 -6.10 11.22 18.24
C VAL A 245 -5.77 12.66 17.87
N LEU A 246 -6.75 13.37 17.32
CA LEU A 246 -6.68 14.79 17.06
C LEU A 246 -7.19 15.56 18.26
N THR A 247 -6.35 16.42 18.82
CA THR A 247 -6.71 17.34 19.89
C THR A 247 -6.31 18.76 19.51
N GLY A 248 -6.75 19.73 20.29
CA GLY A 248 -6.33 21.09 20.03
C GLY A 248 -6.95 22.12 20.95
N ARG A 249 -6.55 23.37 20.73
CA ARG A 249 -7.06 24.54 21.44
C ARG A 249 -7.47 25.61 20.44
N ALA A 250 -8.60 26.24 20.71
CA ALA A 250 -9.12 27.32 19.90
C ALA A 250 -9.22 28.61 20.72
N ARG A 251 -8.92 29.72 20.05
CA ARG A 251 -9.07 31.08 20.57
C ARG A 251 -9.81 31.92 19.55
N GLY A 252 -11.05 32.27 19.89
CA GLY A 252 -11.88 33.20 19.13
C GLY A 252 -11.60 34.65 19.51
N ALA A 253 -11.35 35.50 18.52
CA ALA A 253 -11.44 36.96 18.61
C ALA A 253 -12.65 37.45 17.78
N ALA A 254 -13.03 38.72 17.89
CA ALA A 254 -14.24 39.27 17.26
C ALA A 254 -14.38 38.98 15.75
N THR A 255 -13.27 38.85 15.01
CA THR A 255 -13.27 38.60 13.56
C THR A 255 -12.38 37.45 13.11
N ARG A 256 -11.60 36.84 14.01
CA ARG A 256 -10.60 35.81 13.66
C ARG A 256 -10.61 34.65 14.65
N LEU A 257 -10.45 33.44 14.12
CA LEU A 257 -10.20 32.22 14.86
C LEU A 257 -8.72 31.85 14.76
N SER A 258 -8.10 31.52 15.89
CA SER A 258 -6.80 30.85 15.95
C SER A 258 -7.00 29.45 16.49
N LEU A 259 -6.54 28.44 15.74
CA LEU A 259 -6.71 27.03 16.07
C LEU A 259 -5.33 26.38 16.15
N TYR A 260 -4.96 25.89 17.33
CA TYR A 260 -3.83 25.00 17.52
C TYR A 260 -4.32 23.56 17.47
N VAL A 261 -3.70 22.74 16.63
CA VAL A 261 -4.07 21.34 16.41
C VAL A 261 -2.85 20.46 16.68
N GLU A 262 -3.07 19.33 17.34
CA GLU A 262 -2.07 18.30 17.63
C GLU A 262 -2.62 16.92 17.26
N LEU A 263 -1.84 16.14 16.53
CA LEU A 263 -2.10 14.76 16.17
C LEU A 263 -1.17 13.85 16.95
N ALA A 264 -1.73 13.02 17.82
CA ALA A 264 -1.00 12.01 18.57
C ALA A 264 -1.20 10.62 17.97
N ASP A 265 -0.13 9.83 17.93
CA ASP A 265 -0.16 8.40 17.68
C ASP A 265 -0.69 7.68 18.92
N ALA A 266 -1.84 7.04 18.82
CA ALA A 266 -2.52 6.44 19.96
C ALA A 266 -1.79 5.20 20.51
N ILE A 267 -0.90 4.59 19.71
CA ILE A 267 -0.13 3.40 20.09
C ILE A 267 1.13 3.82 20.87
N THR A 268 1.91 4.75 20.33
CA THR A 268 3.18 5.17 20.94
C THR A 268 3.02 6.28 21.97
N GLY A 269 1.92 7.05 21.89
CA GLY A 269 1.70 8.23 22.71
C GLY A 269 2.51 9.46 22.27
N HIS A 270 3.28 9.36 21.19
CA HIS A 270 4.05 10.47 20.64
C HIS A 270 3.18 11.41 19.80
N VAL A 271 3.54 12.69 19.83
CA VAL A 271 2.95 13.70 18.93
C VAL A 271 3.55 13.51 17.53
N ALA A 272 2.74 13.03 16.60
CA ALA A 272 3.11 12.86 15.20
C ALA A 272 3.20 14.21 14.47
N TRP A 273 2.36 15.18 14.85
CA TRP A 273 2.33 16.50 14.23
C TRP A 273 1.60 17.52 15.10
N ALA A 274 2.00 18.78 15.04
CA ALA A 274 1.25 19.90 15.61
C ALA A 274 1.41 21.16 14.76
N GLN A 275 0.33 21.94 14.61
CA GLN A 275 0.34 23.17 13.81
C GLN A 275 -0.70 24.18 14.30
N SER A 276 -0.44 25.47 14.04
CA SER A 276 -1.40 26.55 14.27
C SER A 276 -1.98 27.06 12.95
N PHE A 277 -3.29 27.26 12.93
CA PHE A 277 -4.05 27.80 11.82
C PHE A 277 -4.74 29.10 12.25
N ARG A 278 -4.93 30.02 11.30
CA ARG A 278 -5.60 31.30 11.54
C ARG A 278 -6.51 31.63 10.37
N GLY A 279 -7.78 31.91 10.66
CA GLY A 279 -8.78 32.25 9.65
C GLY A 279 -9.81 33.26 10.16
N PRO A 280 -10.65 33.82 9.28
CA PRO A 280 -11.82 34.60 9.67
C PRO A 280 -12.81 33.75 10.48
N LEU A 281 -13.44 34.34 11.51
CA LEU A 281 -14.40 33.60 12.36
C LEU A 281 -15.63 33.10 11.57
N ARG A 282 -16.06 33.86 10.56
CA ARG A 282 -17.18 33.47 9.66
C ARG A 282 -16.90 32.24 8.80
N GLU A 283 -15.63 31.87 8.64
CA GLU A 283 -15.23 30.64 7.93
C GLU A 283 -15.17 29.42 8.87
N ALA A 284 -15.49 29.59 10.15
CA ALA A 284 -15.65 28.50 11.11
C ALA A 284 -17.09 27.97 11.17
N ASP A 285 -18.05 28.67 10.59
CA ASP A 285 -19.42 28.15 10.42
C ASP A 285 -19.47 27.36 9.11
N LEU A 286 -19.84 26.08 9.20
CA LEU A 286 -20.04 25.10 8.12
C LEU A 286 -18.75 24.39 7.68
N GLY A 287 -18.80 23.04 7.64
CA GLY A 287 -17.72 22.14 7.20
C GLY A 287 -17.12 22.37 5.80
N GLU A 288 -17.56 23.41 5.09
CA GLU A 288 -17.02 23.91 3.82
C GLU A 288 -16.09 25.13 3.97
N GLY A 289 -15.80 25.55 5.21
CA GLY A 289 -14.87 26.64 5.50
C GLY A 289 -13.46 26.36 4.97
N ARG A 290 -12.79 27.39 4.41
CA ARG A 290 -11.41 27.28 3.93
C ARG A 290 -10.46 26.78 5.01
N LEU A 291 -10.64 27.26 6.25
CA LEU A 291 -9.83 26.84 7.39
C LEU A 291 -9.93 25.33 7.66
N MET A 292 -11.13 24.76 7.62
CA MET A 292 -11.34 23.32 7.85
C MET A 292 -10.68 22.47 6.76
N ARG A 293 -10.80 22.88 5.49
CA ARG A 293 -10.07 22.22 4.38
C ARG A 293 -8.55 22.25 4.57
N GLU A 294 -8.00 23.37 5.05
CA GLU A 294 -6.57 23.49 5.34
C GLU A 294 -6.14 22.55 6.48
N VAL A 295 -6.95 22.43 7.54
CA VAL A 295 -6.70 21.51 8.66
C VAL A 295 -6.74 20.05 8.18
N VAL A 296 -7.79 19.65 7.46
CA VAL A 296 -7.96 18.28 6.94
C VAL A 296 -6.82 17.91 5.98
N THR A 297 -6.45 18.83 5.08
CA THR A 297 -5.32 18.61 4.15
C THR A 297 -4.00 18.41 4.92
N ALA A 298 -3.76 19.23 5.95
CA ALA A 298 -2.56 19.09 6.78
C ALA A 298 -2.56 17.79 7.59
N LEU A 299 -3.72 17.39 8.12
CA LEU A 299 -3.91 16.12 8.82
C LEU A 299 -3.61 14.91 7.93
N HIS A 300 -4.15 14.89 6.71
CA HIS A 300 -3.83 13.87 5.71
C HIS A 300 -2.32 13.77 5.47
N SER A 301 -1.66 14.90 5.26
CA SER A 301 -0.21 14.94 5.06
C SER A 301 0.56 14.43 6.27
N ALA A 302 0.15 14.80 7.49
CA ALA A 302 0.79 14.39 8.73
C ALA A 302 0.72 12.87 8.93
N VAL A 303 -0.45 12.27 8.71
CA VAL A 303 -0.62 10.81 8.80
C VAL A 303 0.25 10.09 7.77
N VAL A 304 0.24 10.52 6.51
CA VAL A 304 1.08 9.91 5.45
C VAL A 304 2.56 10.00 5.81
N SER A 305 3.03 11.15 6.29
CA SER A 305 4.42 11.35 6.72
C SER A 305 4.81 10.43 7.89
N HIS A 306 3.95 10.32 8.90
CA HIS A 306 4.20 9.46 10.07
C HIS A 306 4.24 7.97 9.69
N GLU A 307 3.31 7.51 8.85
CA GLU A 307 3.31 6.12 8.36
C GLU A 307 4.52 5.82 7.48
N LEU A 308 4.95 6.77 6.66
CA LEU A 308 6.17 6.65 5.86
C LEU A 308 7.41 6.45 6.74
N GLU A 309 7.52 7.20 7.84
CA GLU A 309 8.61 7.04 8.80
C GLU A 309 8.56 5.66 9.46
N ARG A 310 7.39 5.25 9.96
CA ARG A 310 7.18 3.92 10.55
C ARG A 310 7.54 2.78 9.59
N SER A 311 7.26 2.95 8.28
CA SER A 311 7.59 1.95 7.26
C SER A 311 9.08 1.73 7.01
N ARG A 312 9.95 2.61 7.53
CA ARG A 312 11.42 2.49 7.40
C ARG A 312 12.02 1.58 8.46
N ASP A 313 11.43 1.54 9.63
CA ASP A 313 12.02 0.89 10.80
C ASP A 313 11.51 -0.56 10.98
N LEU A 314 10.43 -0.92 10.29
CA LEU A 314 9.78 -2.22 10.42
C LEU A 314 9.76 -3.00 9.10
N ALA A 315 9.91 -4.31 9.20
CA ALA A 315 9.75 -5.21 8.06
C ALA A 315 8.30 -5.26 7.56
N LEU A 316 8.10 -5.52 6.26
CA LEU A 316 6.76 -5.55 5.64
C LEU A 316 5.73 -6.43 6.38
N PRO A 317 6.08 -7.63 6.88
CA PRO A 317 5.15 -8.47 7.65
C PRO A 317 4.70 -7.87 8.99
N ALA A 318 5.44 -6.92 9.57
CA ALA A 318 5.09 -6.27 10.82
C ALA A 318 4.24 -4.99 10.64
N LEU A 319 4.23 -4.41 9.43
CA LEU A 319 3.46 -3.20 9.14
C LEU A 319 1.96 -3.45 9.06
N GLU A 320 1.16 -2.49 9.48
CA GLU A 320 -0.30 -2.52 9.31
C GLU A 320 -0.70 -2.29 7.83
N GLY A 321 -1.92 -2.68 7.48
CA GLY A 321 -2.40 -2.61 6.10
C GLY A 321 -2.44 -1.19 5.53
N PHE A 322 -2.97 -0.24 6.30
CA PHE A 322 -2.98 1.16 5.87
C PHE A 322 -1.57 1.77 5.86
N THR A 323 -0.67 1.37 6.77
CA THR A 323 0.73 1.83 6.76
C THR A 323 1.39 1.43 5.45
N LEU A 324 1.24 0.18 5.03
CA LEU A 324 1.74 -0.30 3.74
C LEU A 324 1.15 0.52 2.58
N LEU A 325 -0.15 0.79 2.59
CA LEU A 325 -0.82 1.51 1.51
C LEU A 325 -0.35 2.96 1.43
N LEU A 326 -0.52 3.72 2.52
CA LEU A 326 -0.17 5.15 2.56
C LEU A 326 1.33 5.37 2.30
N SER A 327 2.18 4.50 2.83
CA SER A 327 3.62 4.58 2.59
C SER A 327 3.98 4.22 1.15
N SER A 328 3.31 3.24 0.54
CA SER A 328 3.52 2.93 -0.88
C SER A 328 3.17 4.11 -1.79
N ILE A 329 2.05 4.81 -1.51
CA ILE A 329 1.65 6.04 -2.22
C ILE A 329 2.71 7.13 -2.00
N GLY A 330 3.12 7.35 -0.75
CA GLY A 330 4.12 8.36 -0.41
C GLY A 330 5.48 8.15 -1.09
N VAL A 331 5.99 6.91 -1.17
CA VAL A 331 7.28 6.64 -1.81
C VAL A 331 7.17 6.55 -3.33
N MET A 332 6.10 5.97 -3.92
CA MET A 332 5.99 5.86 -5.38
C MET A 332 6.01 7.24 -6.07
N HIS A 333 5.45 8.24 -5.42
CA HIS A 333 5.35 9.60 -5.93
C HIS A 333 6.66 10.40 -5.83
N ARG A 334 7.76 9.79 -5.31
CA ARG A 334 9.13 10.31 -5.47
C ARG A 334 9.70 9.99 -6.85
N LEU A 335 9.17 8.96 -7.52
CA LEU A 335 9.50 8.50 -8.88
C LEU A 335 10.92 7.92 -9.08
N ALA A 336 11.72 7.78 -8.01
CA ALA A 336 13.02 7.13 -8.11
C ALA A 336 12.84 5.63 -8.33
N ALA A 337 13.70 5.00 -9.14
CA ALA A 337 13.57 3.57 -9.46
C ALA A 337 13.50 2.68 -8.21
N ALA A 338 14.35 2.94 -7.22
CA ALA A 338 14.36 2.24 -5.94
C ALA A 338 13.10 2.50 -5.10
N ASP A 339 12.57 3.72 -5.10
CA ASP A 339 11.33 4.06 -4.38
C ASP A 339 10.10 3.40 -5.04
N LEU A 340 10.04 3.38 -6.37
CA LEU A 340 8.99 2.67 -7.11
C LEU A 340 9.05 1.16 -6.85
N GLU A 341 10.25 0.59 -6.76
CA GLU A 341 10.43 -0.82 -6.45
C GLU A 341 10.00 -1.17 -5.02
N ARG A 342 10.32 -0.29 -4.06
CA ARG A 342 9.85 -0.40 -2.68
C ARG A 342 8.32 -0.31 -2.60
N ALA A 343 7.71 0.68 -3.28
CA ALA A 343 6.25 0.80 -3.33
C ALA A 343 5.59 -0.47 -3.90
N ARG A 344 6.14 -1.03 -4.98
CA ARG A 344 5.67 -2.28 -5.59
C ARG A 344 5.67 -3.41 -4.57
N ALA A 345 6.79 -3.62 -3.87
CA ALA A 345 6.90 -4.67 -2.85
C ALA A 345 5.86 -4.51 -1.72
N MET A 346 5.60 -3.28 -1.27
CA MET A 346 4.60 -3.00 -0.23
C MET A 346 3.18 -3.30 -0.70
N LEU A 347 2.84 -2.92 -1.93
CA LEU A 347 1.53 -3.18 -2.52
C LEU A 347 1.30 -4.65 -2.86
N GLU A 348 2.31 -5.35 -3.37
CA GLU A 348 2.24 -6.80 -3.60
C GLU A 348 2.05 -7.57 -2.30
N HIS A 349 2.73 -7.14 -1.23
CA HIS A 349 2.51 -7.70 0.09
C HIS A 349 1.09 -7.45 0.61
N LEU A 350 0.48 -6.29 0.29
CA LEU A 350 -0.93 -6.04 0.58
C LEU A 350 -1.88 -6.92 -0.21
N VAL A 351 -1.63 -7.11 -1.51
CA VAL A 351 -2.40 -8.04 -2.37
C VAL A 351 -2.32 -9.46 -1.80
N ASP A 352 -1.13 -9.89 -1.39
CA ASP A 352 -0.90 -11.21 -0.80
C ASP A 352 -1.67 -11.38 0.53
N ARG A 353 -1.80 -10.32 1.34
CA ARG A 353 -2.54 -10.33 2.61
C ARG A 353 -4.07 -10.27 2.44
N GLY A 354 -4.57 -9.69 1.35
CA GLY A 354 -6.00 -9.41 1.19
C GLY A 354 -6.43 -9.37 -0.27
N ARG A 355 -6.66 -10.55 -0.86
CA ARG A 355 -6.97 -10.74 -2.29
C ARG A 355 -8.32 -10.17 -2.78
N GLY A 356 -9.14 -9.61 -1.90
CA GLY A 356 -10.47 -9.08 -2.25
C GLY A 356 -10.59 -7.56 -2.20
N HIS A 357 -9.51 -6.82 -1.94
CA HIS A 357 -9.57 -5.36 -1.85
C HIS A 357 -9.11 -4.70 -3.17
N PRO A 358 -9.91 -3.81 -3.79
CA PRO A 358 -9.56 -3.19 -5.08
C PRO A 358 -8.37 -2.22 -4.99
N GLY A 359 -8.23 -1.53 -3.86
CA GLY A 359 -7.21 -0.49 -3.63
C GLY A 359 -5.76 -0.87 -3.98
N PRO A 360 -5.16 -1.94 -3.42
CA PRO A 360 -3.79 -2.33 -3.73
C PRO A 360 -3.55 -2.60 -5.23
N HIS A 361 -4.51 -3.24 -5.89
CA HIS A 361 -4.46 -3.47 -7.33
C HIS A 361 -4.56 -2.16 -8.14
N ALA A 362 -5.46 -1.25 -7.78
CA ALA A 362 -5.56 0.06 -8.41
C ALA A 362 -4.23 0.85 -8.29
N TRP A 363 -3.61 0.86 -7.11
CA TRP A 363 -2.33 1.54 -6.91
C TRP A 363 -1.13 0.85 -7.58
N LEU A 364 -1.14 -0.47 -7.73
CA LEU A 364 -0.15 -1.17 -8.58
C LEU A 364 -0.30 -0.78 -10.06
N ALA A 365 -1.54 -0.69 -10.55
CA ALA A 365 -1.79 -0.18 -11.90
C ALA A 365 -1.25 1.25 -12.06
N HIS A 366 -1.51 2.13 -11.09
CA HIS A 366 -0.98 3.49 -11.07
C HIS A 366 0.56 3.52 -11.14
N LEU A 367 1.22 2.68 -10.34
CA LEU A 367 2.68 2.59 -10.29
C LEU A 367 3.27 2.21 -11.66
N HIS A 368 2.70 1.22 -12.34
CA HIS A 368 3.13 0.82 -13.67
C HIS A 368 2.87 1.91 -14.72
N LEU A 369 1.75 2.63 -14.61
CA LEU A 369 1.46 3.80 -15.46
C LEU A 369 2.44 4.96 -15.22
N LEU A 370 2.85 5.20 -13.98
CA LEU A 370 3.90 6.16 -13.67
C LEU A 370 5.23 5.74 -14.31
N ARG A 371 5.62 4.46 -14.24
CA ARG A 371 6.84 3.95 -14.91
C ARG A 371 6.80 4.17 -16.42
N LEU A 372 5.67 3.86 -17.05
CA LEU A 372 5.43 4.06 -18.49
C LEU A 372 5.63 5.53 -18.90
N ARG A 373 5.01 6.47 -18.15
CA ARG A 373 5.07 7.92 -18.43
C ARG A 373 6.46 8.53 -18.24
N GLN A 374 7.31 7.90 -17.44
CA GLN A 374 8.68 8.31 -17.18
C GLN A 374 9.63 7.83 -18.30
N HIS A 375 9.60 6.54 -18.63
CA HIS A 375 10.65 5.96 -19.48
C HIS A 375 10.46 6.22 -20.97
N GLY A 376 9.23 6.18 -21.50
CA GLY A 376 8.93 6.36 -22.93
C GLY A 376 9.62 5.34 -23.85
N ALA A 377 8.84 4.63 -24.65
CA ALA A 377 9.13 3.67 -25.74
C ALA A 377 10.16 2.55 -25.48
N GLY A 378 10.95 2.58 -24.40
CA GLY A 378 12.09 1.68 -24.19
C GLY A 378 11.81 0.41 -23.39
N ASN A 379 10.65 0.29 -22.73
CA ASN A 379 10.26 -0.93 -21.97
C ASN A 379 8.73 -1.08 -21.84
N ASP A 380 8.00 -0.47 -22.77
CA ASP A 380 6.61 -0.04 -22.57
C ASP A 380 5.60 -1.19 -22.51
N GLY A 381 5.87 -2.31 -23.19
CA GLY A 381 4.95 -3.45 -23.22
C GLY A 381 4.73 -4.10 -21.85
N MET A 382 5.81 -4.31 -21.08
CA MET A 382 5.72 -5.00 -19.79
C MET A 382 4.98 -4.18 -18.73
N ASP A 383 5.27 -2.88 -18.62
CA ASP A 383 4.59 -2.01 -17.66
C ASP A 383 3.13 -1.74 -18.11
N ALA A 384 2.86 -1.60 -19.41
CA ALA A 384 1.49 -1.48 -19.92
C ALA A 384 0.63 -2.72 -19.62
N ASP A 385 1.18 -3.92 -19.85
CA ASP A 385 0.48 -5.18 -19.55
C ASP A 385 0.20 -5.35 -18.06
N LYS A 386 1.19 -5.06 -17.20
CA LYS A 386 1.02 -5.11 -15.75
C LYS A 386 0.01 -4.08 -15.25
N ALA A 387 0.04 -2.87 -15.80
CA ALA A 387 -0.95 -1.83 -15.48
C ALA A 387 -2.36 -2.31 -15.79
N ARG A 388 -2.57 -2.85 -16.99
CA ARG A 388 -3.86 -3.40 -17.42
C ARG A 388 -4.31 -4.56 -16.54
N GLN A 389 -3.43 -5.55 -16.30
CA GLN A 389 -3.74 -6.71 -15.46
C GLN A 389 -4.18 -6.30 -14.04
N HIS A 390 -3.47 -5.35 -13.42
CA HIS A 390 -3.82 -4.89 -12.09
C HIS A 390 -5.09 -4.04 -12.08
N ALA A 391 -5.33 -3.21 -13.10
CA ALA A 391 -6.58 -2.48 -13.21
C ALA A 391 -7.78 -3.42 -13.38
N GLU A 392 -7.67 -4.45 -14.23
CA GLU A 392 -8.68 -5.50 -14.39
C GLU A 392 -8.90 -6.27 -13.08
N SER A 393 -7.84 -6.59 -12.35
CA SER A 393 -7.94 -7.25 -11.03
C SER A 393 -8.67 -6.36 -10.01
N ALA A 394 -8.44 -5.04 -10.03
CA ALA A 394 -9.15 -4.11 -9.16
C ALA A 394 -10.65 -4.08 -9.49
N MET A 395 -11.01 -4.05 -10.77
CA MET A 395 -12.40 -4.12 -11.26
C MET A 395 -13.08 -5.45 -10.90
N GLN A 396 -12.34 -6.56 -10.92
CA GLN A 396 -12.84 -7.87 -10.48
C GLN A 396 -13.11 -7.91 -8.97
N CYS A 397 -12.34 -7.18 -8.16
CA CYS A 397 -12.58 -7.08 -6.72
C CYS A 397 -13.85 -6.25 -6.43
N ASP A 398 -13.96 -5.09 -7.06
CA ASP A 398 -15.12 -4.19 -6.96
C ASP A 398 -15.17 -3.27 -8.17
N ALA A 399 -16.11 -3.55 -9.09
CA ALA A 399 -16.29 -2.78 -10.32
C ALA A 399 -16.85 -1.37 -10.08
N GLY A 400 -17.41 -1.09 -8.90
CA GLY A 400 -17.93 0.23 -8.52
C GLY A 400 -16.91 1.07 -7.73
N ALA A 401 -15.77 0.50 -7.34
CA ALA A 401 -14.77 1.24 -6.58
C ALA A 401 -14.18 2.38 -7.43
N VAL A 402 -14.34 3.62 -6.95
CA VAL A 402 -13.88 4.85 -7.64
C VAL A 402 -12.41 4.74 -8.08
N ALA A 403 -11.52 4.27 -7.20
CA ALA A 403 -10.10 4.09 -7.53
C ALA A 403 -9.86 2.99 -8.59
N ALA A 404 -10.66 1.93 -8.61
CA ALA A 404 -10.55 0.88 -9.62
C ALA A 404 -10.96 1.40 -11.00
N LEU A 405 -12.11 2.08 -11.08
CA LEU A 405 -12.60 2.73 -12.30
C LEU A 405 -11.60 3.77 -12.84
N ALA A 406 -11.10 4.65 -11.98
CA ALA A 406 -10.13 5.67 -12.36
C ALA A 406 -8.83 5.05 -12.92
N MET A 407 -8.31 4.00 -12.29
CA MET A 407 -7.08 3.34 -12.76
C MET A 407 -7.32 2.46 -13.99
N HIS A 408 -8.52 1.90 -14.14
CA HIS A 408 -8.92 1.19 -15.35
C HIS A 408 -9.02 2.14 -16.55
N GLY A 409 -9.66 3.30 -16.39
CA GLY A 409 -9.70 4.32 -17.44
C GLY A 409 -8.30 4.79 -17.86
N GLN A 410 -7.41 5.02 -16.88
CA GLN A 410 -6.04 5.43 -17.19
C GLN A 410 -5.24 4.32 -17.89
N ALA A 411 -5.45 3.05 -17.52
CA ALA A 411 -4.85 1.91 -18.20
C ALA A 411 -5.38 1.77 -19.63
N LEU A 412 -6.68 1.91 -19.86
CA LEU A 412 -7.28 1.91 -21.21
C LEU A 412 -6.68 3.01 -22.10
N LEU A 413 -6.51 4.22 -21.55
CA LEU A 413 -5.93 5.35 -22.27
C LEU A 413 -4.47 5.10 -22.70
N TYR A 414 -3.63 4.59 -21.80
CA TYR A 414 -2.18 4.49 -22.05
C TYR A 414 -1.73 3.14 -22.58
N ALA A 415 -2.34 2.03 -22.14
CA ALA A 415 -1.98 0.68 -22.55
C ALA A 415 -2.81 0.20 -23.76
N SER A 416 -4.07 0.61 -23.86
CA SER A 416 -4.98 0.19 -24.94
C SER A 416 -5.26 1.29 -25.97
N HIS A 417 -4.85 2.53 -25.71
CA HIS A 417 -5.14 3.71 -26.53
C HIS A 417 -6.64 3.97 -26.78
N ASP A 418 -7.48 3.51 -25.85
CA ASP A 418 -8.94 3.65 -25.92
C ASP A 418 -9.40 4.85 -25.07
N ALA A 419 -9.54 6.00 -25.73
CA ALA A 419 -9.94 7.25 -25.10
C ALA A 419 -11.44 7.29 -24.75
N GLU A 420 -12.28 6.54 -25.46
CA GLU A 420 -13.73 6.52 -25.25
C GLU A 420 -14.07 5.68 -24.03
N ALA A 421 -13.55 4.45 -23.96
CA ALA A 421 -13.73 3.59 -22.79
C ALA A 421 -13.10 4.19 -21.52
N ALA A 422 -11.98 4.93 -21.66
CA ALA A 422 -11.40 5.67 -20.55
C ALA A 422 -12.35 6.75 -20.00
N ASP A 423 -13.02 7.50 -20.89
CA ASP A 423 -13.97 8.55 -20.49
C ASP A 423 -15.20 7.98 -19.79
N GLU A 424 -15.71 6.83 -20.26
CA GLU A 424 -16.81 6.10 -19.61
C GLU A 424 -16.45 5.70 -18.18
N CYS A 425 -15.24 5.17 -17.97
CA CYS A 425 -14.75 4.82 -16.64
C CYS A 425 -14.70 6.05 -15.71
N TYR A 426 -14.20 7.18 -16.21
CA TYR A 426 -14.17 8.43 -15.43
C TYR A 426 -15.57 8.96 -15.13
N ALA A 427 -16.49 8.90 -16.09
CA ALA A 427 -17.87 9.31 -15.88
C ALA A 427 -18.57 8.45 -14.82
N GLN A 428 -18.33 7.14 -14.81
CA GLN A 428 -18.87 6.22 -13.80
C GLN A 428 -18.26 6.45 -12.41
N ALA A 429 -16.96 6.72 -12.32
CA ALA A 429 -16.31 7.07 -11.06
C ALA A 429 -16.88 8.39 -10.49
N LEU A 430 -17.04 9.42 -11.34
CA LEU A 430 -17.58 10.72 -10.94
C LEU A 430 -19.10 10.70 -10.65
N SER A 431 -19.86 9.77 -11.21
CA SER A 431 -21.27 9.60 -10.82
C SER A 431 -21.42 9.09 -9.39
N THR A 432 -20.42 8.35 -8.90
CA THR A 432 -20.35 7.86 -7.52
C THR A 432 -19.76 8.91 -6.58
N ARG A 433 -18.67 9.58 -6.98
CA ARG A 433 -18.05 10.70 -6.23
C ARG A 433 -17.75 11.88 -7.17
N PRO A 434 -18.64 12.87 -7.27
CA PRO A 434 -18.54 13.98 -8.24
C PRO A 434 -17.28 14.84 -8.16
N ASP A 435 -16.67 14.93 -6.98
CA ASP A 435 -15.49 15.77 -6.72
C ASP A 435 -14.25 14.94 -6.34
N ASP A 436 -14.18 13.68 -6.76
CA ASP A 436 -13.00 12.83 -6.55
C ASP A 436 -11.75 13.44 -7.23
N PRO A 437 -10.74 13.92 -6.47
CA PRO A 437 -9.65 14.71 -7.05
C PRO A 437 -8.81 13.91 -8.05
N LEU A 438 -8.58 12.63 -7.77
CA LEU A 438 -7.78 11.77 -8.65
C LEU A 438 -8.51 11.53 -9.97
N THR A 439 -9.79 11.21 -9.94
CA THR A 439 -10.57 11.00 -11.17
C THR A 439 -10.67 12.28 -12.00
N LEU A 440 -10.92 13.43 -11.36
CA LEU A 440 -10.99 14.73 -12.04
C LEU A 440 -9.68 15.09 -12.76
N VAL A 441 -8.51 14.85 -12.13
CA VAL A 441 -7.22 15.16 -12.77
C VAL A 441 -6.91 14.23 -13.94
N LEU A 442 -7.32 12.96 -13.88
CA LEU A 442 -7.13 12.01 -14.99
C LEU A 442 -8.07 12.34 -16.16
N GLN A 443 -9.32 12.73 -15.87
CA GLN A 443 -10.23 13.23 -16.90
C GLN A 443 -9.73 14.54 -17.51
N ALA A 444 -9.15 15.45 -16.71
CA ALA A 444 -8.52 16.66 -17.22
C ALA A 444 -7.38 16.35 -18.19
N GLU A 445 -6.52 15.37 -17.87
CA GLU A 445 -5.47 14.89 -18.77
C GLU A 445 -6.07 14.38 -20.09
N LEU A 446 -7.09 13.51 -20.02
CA LEU A 446 -7.79 13.02 -21.21
C LEU A 446 -8.34 14.16 -22.09
N ARG A 447 -9.01 15.16 -21.49
CA ARG A 447 -9.54 16.31 -22.22
C ARG A 447 -8.43 17.15 -22.87
N ALA A 448 -7.31 17.33 -22.19
CA ALA A 448 -6.17 18.05 -22.76
C ALA A 448 -5.56 17.29 -23.95
N LEU A 449 -5.42 15.96 -23.84
CA LEU A 449 -4.96 15.10 -24.95
C LEU A 449 -5.91 15.15 -26.15
N GLN A 450 -7.22 15.30 -25.92
CA GLN A 450 -8.22 15.51 -26.96
C GLN A 450 -8.23 16.94 -27.55
N GLY A 451 -7.34 17.84 -27.10
CA GLY A 451 -7.29 19.24 -27.54
C GLY A 451 -8.36 20.15 -26.89
N ARG A 452 -9.09 19.67 -25.87
CA ARG A 452 -10.15 20.41 -25.19
C ARG A 452 -9.60 21.18 -23.99
N GLY A 453 -8.74 22.16 -24.25
CA GLY A 453 -7.96 22.89 -23.24
C GLY A 453 -8.79 23.55 -22.14
N GLU A 454 -9.84 24.31 -22.48
CA GLU A 454 -10.66 25.01 -21.48
C GLU A 454 -11.37 24.05 -20.52
N VAL A 455 -11.94 22.97 -21.04
CA VAL A 455 -12.60 21.93 -20.22
C VAL A 455 -11.57 21.25 -19.31
N ALA A 456 -10.39 20.92 -19.86
CA ALA A 456 -9.30 20.34 -19.08
C ALA A 456 -8.86 21.27 -17.94
N ARG A 457 -8.81 22.58 -18.19
CA ARG A 457 -8.39 23.60 -17.20
C ARG A 457 -9.39 23.70 -16.05
N GLU A 458 -10.67 23.69 -16.35
CA GLU A 458 -11.73 23.67 -15.33
C GLU A 458 -11.65 22.41 -14.45
N LEU A 459 -11.53 21.23 -15.06
CA LEU A 459 -11.41 19.96 -14.34
C LEU A 459 -10.14 19.92 -13.47
N ALA A 460 -9.00 20.37 -13.99
CA ALA A 460 -7.75 20.43 -13.24
C ALA A 460 -7.82 21.40 -12.05
N ALA A 461 -8.51 22.54 -12.21
CA ALA A 461 -8.71 23.49 -11.12
C ALA A 461 -9.61 22.91 -10.01
N ARG A 462 -10.69 22.23 -10.39
CA ARG A 462 -11.55 21.50 -9.44
C ARG A 462 -10.79 20.42 -8.69
N ALA A 463 -10.00 19.61 -9.39
CA ALA A 463 -9.15 18.57 -8.79
C ALA A 463 -8.15 19.15 -7.77
N LEU A 464 -7.52 20.29 -8.09
CA LEU A 464 -6.61 20.98 -7.16
C LEU A 464 -7.33 21.56 -5.94
N ALA A 465 -8.57 22.05 -6.11
CA ALA A 465 -9.38 22.58 -5.02
C ALA A 465 -9.88 21.48 -4.06
N GLY A 466 -10.14 20.27 -4.57
CA GLY A 466 -10.58 19.11 -3.79
C GLY A 466 -9.54 18.50 -2.84
N GLY A 467 -8.33 19.06 -2.77
CA GLY A 467 -7.29 18.61 -1.83
C GLY A 467 -6.47 17.43 -2.37
N ALA A 468 -5.60 17.72 -3.33
CA ALA A 468 -4.62 16.74 -3.79
C ALA A 468 -3.74 16.25 -2.64
N LEU A 469 -3.61 14.92 -2.52
CA LEU A 469 -2.62 14.29 -1.65
C LEU A 469 -1.26 14.98 -1.81
N ALA A 470 -0.64 15.39 -0.70
CA ALA A 470 0.60 16.16 -0.75
C ALA A 470 1.70 15.51 -1.62
N PRO A 471 1.92 14.17 -1.56
CA PRO A 471 2.87 13.48 -2.45
C PRO A 471 2.52 13.60 -3.93
N MET A 472 1.24 13.70 -4.29
CA MET A 472 0.76 13.72 -5.66
C MET A 472 0.66 15.13 -6.24
N ARG A 473 0.83 16.19 -5.46
CA ARG A 473 0.54 17.57 -5.91
C ARG A 473 1.27 17.98 -7.20
N TYR A 474 2.47 17.45 -7.44
CA TYR A 474 3.20 17.66 -8.69
C TYR A 474 2.43 17.17 -9.93
N LEU A 475 1.68 16.08 -9.80
CA LEU A 475 0.88 15.49 -10.88
C LEU A 475 -0.24 16.45 -11.27
N TYR A 476 -0.96 16.99 -10.28
CA TYR A 476 -2.07 17.91 -10.49
C TYR A 476 -1.60 19.23 -11.11
N GLU A 477 -0.50 19.80 -10.61
CA GLU A 477 0.10 21.00 -11.18
C GLU A 477 0.63 20.74 -12.61
N GLY A 478 1.14 19.52 -12.88
CA GLY A 478 1.63 19.12 -14.20
C GLY A 478 0.52 18.91 -15.22
N VAL A 479 -0.60 18.29 -14.84
CA VAL A 479 -1.79 18.17 -15.70
C VAL A 479 -2.44 19.54 -15.90
N GLY A 480 -2.52 20.37 -14.86
CA GLY A 480 -2.97 21.75 -15.00
C GLY A 480 -2.11 22.55 -15.99
N ALA A 481 -0.79 22.32 -15.99
CA ALA A 481 0.10 22.93 -16.98
C ALA A 481 -0.21 22.46 -18.41
N LEU A 482 -0.46 21.15 -18.61
CA LEU A 482 -0.85 20.60 -19.90
C LEU A 482 -2.19 21.21 -20.36
N ALA A 483 -3.17 21.31 -19.47
CA ALA A 483 -4.46 21.91 -19.77
C ALA A 483 -4.34 23.39 -20.18
N ALA A 484 -3.56 24.19 -19.44
CA ALA A 484 -3.30 25.59 -19.77
C ALA A 484 -2.57 25.74 -21.12
N LEU A 485 -1.60 24.86 -21.39
CA LEU A 485 -0.88 24.85 -22.66
C LEU A 485 -1.82 24.65 -23.85
N VAL A 486 -2.73 23.67 -23.73
CA VAL A 486 -3.71 23.34 -24.78
C VAL A 486 -4.80 24.40 -24.89
N ALA A 487 -5.11 25.13 -23.81
CA ALA A 487 -5.98 26.30 -23.85
C ALA A 487 -5.32 27.54 -24.47
N GLY A 488 -4.01 27.50 -24.73
CA GLY A 488 -3.24 28.61 -25.29
C GLY A 488 -2.72 29.61 -24.24
N ASP A 489 -2.93 29.37 -22.94
CA ASP A 489 -2.37 30.18 -21.87
C ASP A 489 -0.93 29.72 -21.56
N LEU A 490 0.01 30.16 -22.41
CA LEU A 490 1.42 29.79 -22.32
C LEU A 490 2.06 30.24 -21.00
N ARG A 491 1.60 31.37 -20.45
CA ARG A 491 2.11 31.93 -19.18
C ARG A 491 1.75 31.03 -18.01
N GLU A 492 0.47 30.68 -17.88
CA GLU A 492 0.04 29.78 -16.80
C GLU A 492 0.58 28.36 -17.01
N ALA A 493 0.68 27.89 -18.27
CA ALA A 493 1.30 26.61 -18.58
C ALA A 493 2.75 26.53 -18.07
N ALA A 494 3.57 27.53 -18.39
CA ALA A 494 4.95 27.60 -17.93
C ALA A 494 5.04 27.75 -16.40
N ALA A 495 4.19 28.59 -15.80
CA ALA A 495 4.16 28.78 -14.35
C ALA A 495 3.81 27.49 -13.61
N SER A 496 2.74 26.80 -14.03
CA SER A 496 2.30 25.55 -13.41
C SER A 496 3.29 24.41 -13.63
N ALA A 497 3.88 24.30 -14.83
CA ALA A 497 4.92 23.30 -15.10
C ALA A 497 6.17 23.53 -14.24
N ARG A 498 6.59 24.78 -14.02
CA ARG A 498 7.69 25.10 -13.10
C ARG A 498 7.39 24.68 -11.66
N ARG A 499 6.17 24.94 -11.16
CA ARG A 499 5.75 24.48 -9.81
C ARG A 499 5.82 22.96 -9.70
N ALA A 500 5.28 22.24 -10.69
CA ALA A 500 5.34 20.78 -10.73
C ALA A 500 6.78 20.24 -10.73
N VAL A 501 7.66 20.80 -11.56
CA VAL A 501 9.09 20.40 -11.63
C VAL A 501 9.86 20.78 -10.37
N GLN A 502 9.51 21.87 -9.69
CA GLN A 502 10.12 22.24 -8.40
C GLN A 502 9.71 21.24 -7.30
N ARG A 503 8.45 20.78 -7.30
CA ARG A 503 7.96 19.78 -6.34
C ARG A 503 8.54 18.41 -6.58
N ASN A 504 8.52 17.96 -7.82
CA ASN A 504 9.14 16.70 -8.21
C ASN A 504 9.99 16.89 -9.47
N PRO A 505 11.31 17.06 -9.30
CA PRO A 505 12.24 17.16 -10.41
C PRO A 505 12.25 15.91 -11.32
N GLN A 506 11.88 14.73 -10.81
CA GLN A 506 11.89 13.54 -11.63
C GLN A 506 10.68 13.46 -12.57
N TYR A 507 9.64 14.26 -12.38
CA TYR A 507 8.42 14.17 -13.19
C TYR A 507 8.60 14.74 -14.60
N LEU A 508 8.82 13.84 -15.56
CA LEU A 508 9.18 14.20 -16.93
C LEU A 508 8.04 14.80 -17.75
N PRO A 509 6.76 14.40 -17.59
CA PRO A 509 5.65 15.05 -18.29
C PRO A 509 5.58 16.56 -18.06
N ALA A 510 5.72 17.04 -16.82
CA ALA A 510 5.72 18.48 -16.55
C ALA A 510 6.93 19.19 -17.18
N LEU A 511 8.10 18.56 -17.19
CA LEU A 511 9.28 19.13 -17.84
C LEU A 511 9.11 19.22 -19.37
N ARG A 512 8.45 18.24 -20.00
CA ARG A 512 8.09 18.29 -21.43
C ARG A 512 7.12 19.43 -21.70
N THR A 513 6.06 19.56 -20.92
CA THR A 513 5.10 20.67 -21.03
C THR A 513 5.78 22.03 -20.87
N LEU A 514 6.73 22.16 -19.93
CA LEU A 514 7.51 23.38 -19.76
C LEU A 514 8.33 23.73 -21.01
N ILE A 515 9.03 22.74 -21.60
CA ILE A 515 9.82 22.96 -22.82
C ILE A 515 8.91 23.41 -23.97
N VAL A 516 7.76 22.75 -24.15
CA VAL A 516 6.80 23.12 -25.21
C VAL A 516 6.26 24.53 -25.00
N ALA A 517 5.84 24.87 -23.77
CA ALA A 517 5.38 26.21 -23.44
C ALA A 517 6.44 27.28 -23.76
N GLN A 518 7.70 27.04 -23.37
CA GLN A 518 8.82 27.94 -23.63
C GLN A 518 9.10 28.13 -25.14
N VAL A 519 9.00 27.06 -25.93
CA VAL A 519 9.21 27.15 -27.39
C VAL A 519 8.08 27.93 -28.07
N LEU A 520 6.84 27.69 -27.64
CA LEU A 520 5.67 28.41 -28.18
C LEU A 520 5.66 29.88 -27.77
N ASP A 521 6.19 30.22 -26.59
CA ASP A 521 6.32 31.60 -26.10
C ASP A 521 7.55 32.32 -26.67
N GLY A 522 8.37 31.63 -27.48
CA GLY A 522 9.58 32.19 -28.11
C GLY A 522 10.85 32.17 -27.23
N GLU A 523 10.77 31.65 -26.01
CA GLU A 523 11.89 31.49 -25.06
C GLU A 523 12.81 30.28 -25.39
N VAL A 524 13.24 30.14 -26.64
CA VAL A 524 14.00 28.96 -27.13
C VAL A 524 15.30 28.70 -26.34
N ALA A 525 15.97 29.76 -25.86
CA ALA A 525 17.16 29.62 -25.03
C ALA A 525 16.86 28.98 -23.67
N GLU A 526 15.72 29.30 -23.05
CA GLU A 526 15.28 28.68 -21.79
C GLU A 526 14.80 27.25 -22.05
N ALA A 527 14.10 27.02 -23.16
CA ALA A 527 13.71 25.69 -23.61
C ALA A 527 14.92 24.74 -23.74
N ARG A 528 16.02 25.21 -24.32
CA ARG A 528 17.29 24.45 -24.40
C ARG A 528 17.85 24.08 -23.03
N ARG A 529 17.84 25.01 -22.06
CA ARG A 529 18.25 24.72 -20.67
C ARG A 529 17.36 23.66 -20.04
N SER A 530 16.05 23.76 -20.23
CA SER A 530 15.08 22.76 -19.77
C SER A 530 15.30 21.39 -20.43
N THR A 531 15.63 21.36 -21.72
CA THR A 531 15.98 20.13 -22.46
C THR A 531 17.26 19.49 -21.93
N GLN A 532 18.29 20.27 -21.61
CA GLN A 532 19.51 19.75 -20.97
C GLN A 532 19.20 19.12 -19.60
N ARG A 533 18.33 19.75 -18.81
CA ARG A 533 17.85 19.18 -17.54
C ARG A 533 17.07 17.88 -17.75
N LEU A 534 16.30 17.78 -18.83
CA LEU A 534 15.57 16.56 -19.21
C LEU A 534 16.55 15.44 -19.59
N ALA A 535 17.57 15.74 -20.38
CA ALA A 535 18.59 14.80 -20.82
C ALA A 535 19.44 14.28 -19.64
N ALA A 536 19.84 15.15 -18.72
CA ALA A 536 20.59 14.77 -17.51
C ALA A 536 19.83 13.82 -16.58
N ARG A 537 18.51 13.69 -16.74
CA ARG A 537 17.63 12.83 -15.93
C ARG A 537 17.32 11.50 -16.61
N ARG A 538 17.87 11.23 -17.79
CA ARG A 538 17.72 9.96 -18.50
C ARG A 538 19.04 9.18 -18.52
N PRO A 539 18.98 7.83 -18.53
CA PRO A 539 20.15 7.02 -18.82
C PRO A 539 20.68 7.32 -20.24
N VAL A 540 22.00 7.31 -20.37
CA VAL A 540 22.80 7.82 -21.51
C VAL A 540 22.44 7.18 -22.87
N GLN A 541 21.79 6.01 -22.88
CA GLN A 541 21.34 5.33 -24.13
C GLN A 541 20.07 5.94 -24.76
N ALA A 542 19.35 6.84 -24.07
CA ALA A 542 18.10 7.43 -24.56
C ALA A 542 18.29 8.72 -25.40
N SER A 543 19.53 9.06 -25.77
CA SER A 543 19.84 10.30 -26.52
C SER A 543 19.46 10.26 -28.01
N GLN A 544 19.00 9.11 -28.53
CA GLN A 544 18.52 8.95 -29.91
C GLN A 544 17.01 8.70 -30.05
N VAL A 545 16.26 8.59 -28.96
CA VAL A 545 14.79 8.53 -29.04
C VAL A 545 14.27 9.94 -28.88
N ALA A 546 14.17 10.63 -30.02
CA ALA A 546 13.31 11.79 -30.15
C ALA A 546 11.94 11.42 -29.54
N LEU A 547 11.63 12.10 -28.43
CA LEU A 547 10.36 12.79 -28.26
C LEU A 547 9.14 11.98 -28.74
N GLN A 548 8.38 11.46 -27.76
CA GLN A 548 6.98 10.98 -27.79
C GLN A 548 6.69 9.45 -27.72
N PRO A 549 5.47 9.00 -27.27
CA PRO A 549 4.21 9.71 -27.42
C PRO A 549 3.37 9.87 -26.14
N LEU A 550 2.68 11.01 -26.10
CA LEU A 550 1.34 11.04 -25.51
C LEU A 550 0.52 9.89 -26.14
N PRO A 551 -0.52 9.36 -25.50
CA PRO A 551 -1.32 8.26 -26.08
C PRO A 551 -1.63 8.49 -27.57
N ALA A 552 -1.68 7.43 -28.40
CA ALA A 552 -1.86 7.58 -29.86
C ALA A 552 -3.11 8.39 -30.24
N CYS A 553 -4.12 8.43 -29.36
CA CYS A 553 -5.31 9.26 -29.49
C CYS A 553 -5.09 10.78 -29.24
N SER A 554 -3.86 11.20 -28.92
CA SER A 554 -3.51 12.57 -28.56
C SER A 554 -3.46 13.48 -29.79
N ARG A 555 -4.32 14.50 -29.81
CA ARG A 555 -4.37 15.53 -30.86
C ARG A 555 -3.26 16.58 -30.74
N VAL A 556 -2.53 16.58 -29.62
CA VAL A 556 -1.45 17.53 -29.35
C VAL A 556 -0.06 16.89 -29.50
N ALA A 557 -0.02 15.64 -30.01
CA ALA A 557 1.20 14.87 -30.17
C ALA A 557 2.20 15.61 -31.08
N ASP A 558 1.80 15.94 -32.31
CA ASP A 558 2.67 16.58 -33.31
C ASP A 558 3.25 17.92 -32.82
N CYS A 559 2.42 18.77 -32.21
CA CYS A 559 2.86 20.06 -31.65
C CYS A 559 3.98 19.89 -30.60
N PHE A 560 3.83 18.90 -29.71
CA PHE A 560 4.85 18.59 -28.72
C PHE A 560 6.13 18.07 -29.38
N ALA A 561 6.02 17.18 -30.37
CA ALA A 561 7.17 16.63 -31.08
C ALA A 561 7.97 17.73 -31.78
N GLU A 562 7.30 18.60 -32.54
CA GLU A 562 7.92 19.74 -33.22
C GLU A 562 8.61 20.71 -32.26
N ALA A 563 7.91 21.11 -31.18
CA ALA A 563 8.44 22.05 -30.21
C ALA A 563 9.68 21.48 -29.51
N LEU A 564 9.63 20.21 -29.11
CA LEU A 564 10.75 19.56 -28.45
C LEU A 564 11.94 19.37 -29.41
N GLN A 565 11.71 19.09 -30.71
CA GLN A 565 12.77 19.02 -31.72
C GLN A 565 13.45 20.40 -31.89
N ARG A 566 12.66 21.47 -31.94
CA ARG A 566 13.19 22.85 -31.99
C ARG A 566 14.04 23.19 -30.76
N ALA A 567 13.65 22.74 -29.58
CA ALA A 567 14.42 22.93 -28.35
C ALA A 567 15.71 22.08 -28.31
N ALA A 568 15.78 20.98 -29.05
CA ALA A 568 16.97 20.12 -29.12
C ALA A 568 17.97 20.56 -30.20
N ALA A 569 17.54 21.36 -31.19
CA ALA A 569 18.40 21.83 -32.27
C ALA A 569 19.50 22.81 -31.77
N PRO A 570 20.73 22.73 -32.33
CA PRO A 570 21.83 23.63 -31.98
C PRO A 570 21.50 25.11 -32.28
N PRO A 571 22.12 26.09 -31.60
CA PRO A 571 22.00 27.50 -31.97
C PRO A 571 22.47 27.69 -33.41
N GLY A 572 21.57 28.21 -34.25
CA GLY A 572 21.88 28.66 -35.61
C GLY A 572 22.44 30.07 -35.62
#